data_AF-A0A6A4EFN5-F1
#
_entry.id   AF-A0A6A4EFN5-F1
#
_cell.length_a   1.000
_cell.length_b   1.000
_cell.length_c   1.000
_cell.angle_alpha   90.00
_cell.angle_beta   90.00
_cell.angle_gamma   90.00
#
_symmetry.space_group_name_H-M   'P 1'
#
loop_
_entity.id
_entity.type
_entity.pdbx_description
1 polymer ?
#
loop_
_entity_poly.entity_id
_entity_poly.type
_entity_poly.pdbx_seq_one_letter_code
_entity_poly.pdbx_strand_id
1 'polypeptide(L)'
;MTQEDLAAWAKRQYKLVKAPARNTVSDILKKAATIKSDSYGCSKRRKPQKVTSPALDGELVGWVSFMEAKNVCLSRKVLTKKAREIQKK
;
A
#
# COMPACT_ATOMS: atom_id res chain seq x y z
N MET A 1 4.00 18.93 17.92
CA MET A 1 4.22 17.47 17.92
C MET A 1 5.70 17.23 17.71
N THR A 2 6.39 16.63 18.66
CA THR A 2 7.83 16.38 18.59
C THR A 2 8.16 15.10 17.79
N GLN A 3 9.44 14.86 17.49
CA GLN A 3 9.86 13.61 16.81
C GLN A 3 9.64 12.36 17.69
N GLU A 4 9.72 12.52 19.00
CA GLU A 4 9.46 11.44 19.97
C GLU A 4 7.97 11.12 20.05
N ASP A 5 7.11 12.15 20.06
CA ASP A 5 5.66 11.99 19.98
C ASP A 5 5.25 11.26 18.69
N LEU A 6 5.85 11.65 17.56
CA LEU A 6 5.64 11.00 16.27
C LEU A 6 6.04 9.53 16.29
N ALA A 7 7.17 9.20 16.92
CA ALA A 7 7.63 7.82 17.04
C ALA A 7 6.71 6.99 17.93
N ALA A 8 6.29 7.53 19.07
CA ALA A 8 5.35 6.87 19.99
C ALA A 8 3.97 6.67 19.33
N TRP A 9 3.48 7.69 18.63
CA TRP A 9 2.25 7.61 17.85
C TRP A 9 2.34 6.54 16.76
N ALA A 10 3.41 6.54 15.97
CA ALA A 10 3.62 5.57 14.90
C ALA A 10 3.68 4.13 15.42
N LYS A 11 4.35 3.92 16.57
CA LYS A 11 4.39 2.61 17.23
C LYS A 11 2.98 2.11 17.55
N ARG A 12 2.14 2.96 18.15
CA ARG A 12 0.75 2.62 18.53
C ARG A 12 -0.13 2.40 17.29
N GLN A 13 -0.07 3.33 16.34
CA GLN A 13 -0.92 3.33 15.14
C GLN A 13 -0.67 2.10 14.26
N TYR A 14 0.60 1.76 14.05
CA TYR A 14 0.99 0.65 13.16
C TYR A 14 1.37 -0.64 13.90
N LYS A 15 1.13 -0.70 15.21
CA LYS A 15 1.43 -1.86 16.09
C LYS A 15 2.88 -2.36 15.92
N LEU A 16 3.84 -1.44 15.86
CA LEU A 16 5.25 -1.77 15.67
C LEU A 16 5.83 -2.37 16.96
N VAL A 17 6.73 -3.36 16.82
CA VAL A 17 7.46 -3.95 17.95
C VAL A 17 8.28 -2.88 18.69
N LYS A 18 8.97 -2.02 17.94
CA LYS A 18 9.79 -0.92 18.46
C LYS A 18 9.36 0.41 17.83
N ALA A 19 9.48 1.49 18.61
CA ALA A 19 9.29 2.84 18.07
C ALA A 19 10.37 3.15 17.02
N PRO A 20 10.02 3.84 15.92
CA PRO A 20 10.99 4.22 14.92
C PRO A 20 12.05 5.16 15.52
N ALA A 21 13.28 5.02 15.07
CA ALA A 21 14.37 5.87 15.52
C ALA A 21 14.18 7.31 15.03
N ARG A 22 14.75 8.27 15.76
CA ARG A 22 14.63 9.70 15.47
C ARG A 22 15.06 10.05 14.03
N ASN A 23 16.17 9.45 13.57
CA ASN A 23 16.65 9.62 12.19
C ASN A 23 15.65 9.07 11.16
N THR A 24 15.00 7.94 11.44
CA THR A 24 13.97 7.35 10.56
C THR A 24 12.77 8.29 10.43
N VAL A 25 12.31 8.86 11.54
CA VAL A 25 11.23 9.87 11.53
C VAL A 25 11.66 11.09 10.71
N SER A 26 12.89 11.58 10.91
CA SER A 26 13.43 12.71 10.14
C SER A 26 13.50 12.41 8.63
N ASP A 27 13.99 11.23 8.25
CA ASP A 27 14.14 10.84 6.84
C ASP A 27 12.78 10.70 6.15
N ILE A 28 11.78 10.13 6.83
CA ILE A 28 10.41 10.03 6.32
C ILE A 28 9.82 11.43 6.11
N LEU A 29 9.99 12.34 7.08
CA LEU A 29 9.49 13.71 6.96
C LEU A 29 10.18 14.48 5.82
N LYS A 30 11.50 14.37 5.69
CA LYS A 30 12.25 14.99 4.57
C LYS A 30 11.81 14.48 3.21
N LYS A 31 11.47 13.20 3.11
CA LYS A 31 11.03 12.56 1.88
C LYS A 31 9.52 12.56 1.70
N ALA A 32 8.75 13.22 2.57
CA ALA A 32 7.29 13.10 2.59
C ALA A 32 6.65 13.52 1.25
N ALA A 33 7.14 14.59 0.62
CA ALA A 33 6.65 15.02 -0.70
C ALA A 33 6.89 13.94 -1.77
N THR A 34 8.08 13.33 -1.76
CA THR A 34 8.40 12.22 -2.67
C THR A 34 7.60 10.96 -2.33
N ILE A 35 7.38 10.63 -1.06
CA ILE A 35 6.61 9.44 -0.66
C ILE A 35 5.14 9.58 -1.09
N LYS A 36 4.59 10.79 -1.02
CA LYS A 36 3.21 11.08 -1.39
C LYS A 36 2.99 11.24 -2.89
N SER A 37 4.05 11.29 -3.71
CA SER A 37 3.88 11.41 -5.16
C SER A 37 3.45 10.08 -5.77
N ASP A 38 2.56 10.14 -6.76
CA ASP A 38 2.02 8.94 -7.45
C ASP A 38 3.13 8.05 -8.03
N SER A 39 4.26 8.64 -8.40
CA SER A 39 5.43 7.95 -8.94
C SER A 39 6.21 7.09 -7.92
N TYR A 40 6.02 7.28 -6.61
CA TYR A 40 6.77 6.56 -5.57
C TYR A 40 6.33 5.11 -5.42
N GLY A 41 5.02 4.85 -5.62
CA GLY A 41 4.41 3.52 -5.47
C GLY A 41 4.83 2.49 -6.52
N CYS A 42 5.28 2.93 -7.70
CA CYS A 42 5.49 2.05 -8.85
C CYS A 42 6.92 1.48 -8.95
N SER A 43 7.96 2.23 -8.58
CA SER A 43 9.34 1.87 -8.97
C SER A 43 10.39 1.84 -7.85
N LYS A 44 10.08 2.34 -6.65
CA LYS A 44 11.10 2.59 -5.60
C LYS A 44 10.94 1.79 -4.30
N ARG A 45 10.10 0.75 -4.26
CA ARG A 45 10.10 -0.20 -3.13
C ARG A 45 11.44 -0.94 -3.13
N ARG A 46 12.21 -0.88 -2.02
CA ARG A 46 13.50 -1.60 -1.86
C ARG A 46 13.38 -3.10 -2.13
N LYS A 47 12.19 -3.67 -1.92
CA LYS A 47 11.77 -4.98 -2.43
C LYS A 47 10.47 -4.79 -3.22
N PRO A 48 10.54 -4.73 -4.56
CA PRO A 48 9.33 -4.76 -5.38
C PRO A 48 8.54 -6.01 -5.01
N GLN A 49 7.23 -5.86 -4.87
CA GLN A 49 6.36 -7.00 -4.68
C GLN A 49 6.40 -7.80 -6.00
N LYS A 50 7.01 -8.98 -5.98
CA LYS A 50 7.02 -9.87 -7.14
C LYS A 50 5.62 -10.42 -7.29
N VAL A 51 4.86 -9.86 -8.21
CA VAL A 51 3.54 -10.38 -8.57
C VAL A 51 3.73 -11.48 -9.61
N THR A 52 3.14 -12.65 -9.38
CA THR A 52 3.29 -13.82 -10.27
C THR A 52 2.72 -13.55 -11.66
N SER A 53 1.62 -12.80 -11.76
CA SER A 53 1.00 -12.39 -13.02
C SER A 53 0.71 -10.89 -13.01
N PRO A 54 1.60 -10.05 -13.57
CA PRO A 54 1.42 -8.60 -13.62
C PRO A 54 0.18 -8.17 -14.41
N ALA A 55 -0.15 -8.89 -15.50
CA ALA A 55 -1.33 -8.59 -16.31
C ALA A 55 -2.63 -8.79 -15.52
N LEU A 56 -2.75 -9.92 -14.79
CA LEU A 56 -3.89 -10.19 -13.93
C LEU A 56 -4.04 -9.13 -12.83
N ASP A 57 -2.93 -8.73 -12.22
CA ASP A 57 -2.92 -7.73 -11.15
C ASP A 57 -3.40 -6.36 -11.67
N GLY A 58 -2.94 -5.94 -12.86
CA GLY A 58 -3.40 -4.71 -13.50
C GLY A 58 -4.90 -4.70 -13.78
N GLU A 59 -5.44 -5.77 -14.38
CA GLU A 59 -6.88 -5.89 -14.65
C GLU A 59 -7.71 -5.95 -13.37
N LEU A 60 -7.22 -6.69 -12.35
CA LEU A 60 -7.92 -6.82 -11.08
C LEU A 60 -7.93 -5.50 -10.32
N VAL A 61 -6.83 -4.73 -10.32
CA VAL A 61 -6.77 -3.39 -9.72
C VAL A 61 -7.76 -2.44 -10.40
N GLY A 62 -7.82 -2.42 -11.73
CA GLY A 62 -8.81 -1.59 -12.45
C GLY A 62 -10.25 -1.94 -12.07
N TRP A 63 -10.55 -3.23 -11.92
CA TRP A 63 -11.87 -3.69 -11.47
C TRP A 63 -12.16 -3.33 -10.01
N VAL A 64 -11.17 -3.44 -9.11
CA VAL A 64 -11.32 -3.04 -7.71
C VAL A 64 -11.63 -1.54 -7.60
N SER A 65 -10.85 -0.69 -8.27
CA SER A 65 -11.08 0.76 -8.28
C SER A 65 -12.50 1.13 -8.73
N PHE A 66 -13.02 0.44 -9.76
CA PHE A 66 -14.39 0.63 -10.23
C PHE A 66 -15.45 0.23 -9.20
N MET A 67 -15.21 -0.84 -8.44
CA MET A 67 -16.13 -1.32 -7.39
C MET A 67 -16.07 -0.46 -6.12
N GLU A 68 -14.88 0.02 -5.75
CA GLU A 68 -14.69 0.97 -4.65
C GLU A 68 -15.37 2.32 -4.95
N ALA A 69 -15.30 2.80 -6.20
CA ALA A 69 -16.05 3.99 -6.63
C ALA A 69 -17.58 3.81 -6.51
N LYS A 70 -18.07 2.57 -6.55
CA LYS A 70 -19.47 2.19 -6.31
C LYS A 70 -19.78 1.90 -4.83
N ASN A 71 -18.81 2.13 -3.95
CA ASN A 71 -18.90 1.93 -2.51
C ASN A 71 -19.24 0.47 -2.12
N VAL A 72 -18.80 -0.50 -2.93
CA VAL A 72 -19.02 -1.94 -2.68
C VAL A 72 -17.85 -2.51 -1.87
N CYS A 73 -18.15 -3.11 -0.73
CA CYS A 73 -17.14 -3.82 0.06
C CYS A 73 -16.77 -5.15 -0.61
N LEU A 74 -15.52 -5.28 -1.06
CA LEU A 74 -15.02 -6.48 -1.73
C LEU A 74 -14.43 -7.47 -0.72
N SER A 75 -15.07 -8.64 -0.62
CA SER A 75 -14.49 -9.76 0.14
C SER A 75 -13.42 -10.49 -0.66
N ARG A 76 -12.50 -11.17 0.05
CA ARG A 76 -11.47 -12.03 -0.58
C ARG A 76 -12.07 -13.05 -1.54
N LYS A 77 -13.22 -13.66 -1.20
CA LYS A 77 -13.91 -14.64 -2.05
C LYS A 77 -14.31 -14.04 -3.40
N VAL A 78 -14.81 -12.81 -3.38
CA VAL A 78 -15.22 -12.08 -4.59
C VAL A 78 -14.01 -11.74 -5.45
N LEU A 79 -12.92 -11.26 -4.84
CA LEU A 79 -11.65 -10.99 -5.54
C LEU A 79 -11.09 -12.25 -6.20
N THR A 80 -11.05 -13.38 -5.48
CA THR A 80 -10.56 -14.65 -6.02
C THR A 80 -11.44 -15.16 -7.17
N LYS A 81 -12.76 -15.01 -7.08
CA LYS A 81 -13.67 -15.37 -8.17
C LYS A 81 -13.37 -14.51 -9.40
N LYS A 82 -13.25 -13.19 -9.24
CA LYS A 82 -12.96 -12.29 -10.35
C LYS A 82 -11.60 -12.57 -11.00
N ALA A 83 -10.57 -12.83 -10.18
CA ALA A 83 -9.24 -13.18 -10.69
C ALA A 83 -9.28 -14.44 -11.57
N ARG A 84 -10.04 -15.47 -11.16
CA ARG A 84 -10.22 -16.69 -11.98
C ARG A 84 -10.97 -16.43 -13.28
N GLU A 85 -11.94 -15.52 -13.29
CA GLU A 85 -12.64 -15.13 -14.52
C GLU A 85 -11.70 -14.43 -15.50
N ILE A 86 -10.85 -13.52 -15.00
CA ILE A 86 -9.85 -12.82 -15.83
C ILE A 86 -8.83 -13.79 -16.41
N GLN A 87 -8.34 -14.76 -15.62
CA GLN A 87 -7.36 -15.75 -16.10
C GLN A 87 -7.90 -16.74 -17.15
N LYS A 88 -9.23 -16.91 -17.24
CA LYS A 88 -9.88 -17.82 -18.19
C LYS A 88 -10.22 -17.16 -19.52
N LYS A 89 -10.09 -15.84 -19.59
CA LYS A 89 -10.37 -15.04 -20.78
C LYS A 89 -9.19 -15.12 -21.75
#